data_AF-A0AA39MKG4-F1
#
_entry.id   AF-A0AA39MKG4-F1
#
_cell.length_a   1.000
_cell.length_b   1.000
_cell.length_c   1.000
_cell.angle_alpha   90.00
_cell.angle_beta   90.00
_cell.angle_gamma   90.00
#
_symmetry.space_group_name_H-M   'P 1'
#
loop_
_entity.id
_entity.type
_entity.pdbx_description
1 polymer ?
#
loop_
_entity_poly.entity_id
_entity_poly.type
_entity_poly.pdbx_seq_one_letter_code
_entity_poly.pdbx_strand_id
1 'polypeptide(L)'
;MHISNMVVRMGESEPFLRVIFTLDSCDPIEGVYVRSYPSEGALLEAWQNFIHAVDPDVLTGFNILNFDLWFIIERSQRLTTFNVDLGRSKGSLTKHVNYIFHSDKYGSREGKNVQIPGRVVLDLFRHFPRNHSTFQLLSYGLKHVAQCLLRDDPSSQKIDLSYECIPKLQQGPNANALHGLTLASIKDAQVPLELLHKYSIVEGYLKAGKEKQVPFANLLGPSHSLQNLGIKLAHA
;
A
#
# COMPACT_ATOMS: atom_id res chain seq x y z
N MET A 1 -8.99 4.57 -14.40
CA MET A 1 -8.15 3.88 -13.39
C MET A 1 -6.95 4.77 -13.09
N HIS A 2 -6.69 5.11 -11.82
CA HIS A 2 -5.53 5.90 -11.41
C HIS A 2 -4.69 5.10 -10.39
N ILE A 3 -3.36 5.09 -10.53
CA ILE A 3 -2.43 4.47 -9.59
C ILE A 3 -1.37 5.49 -9.17
N SER A 4 -1.46 5.99 -7.95
CA SER A 4 -0.51 6.95 -7.37
C SER A 4 0.59 6.23 -6.59
N ASN A 5 1.83 6.69 -6.77
CA ASN A 5 3.00 6.12 -6.10
C ASN A 5 3.89 7.26 -5.58
N MET A 6 4.40 7.09 -4.37
CA MET A 6 5.43 7.93 -3.79
C MET A 6 6.58 7.06 -3.32
N VAL A 7 7.81 7.46 -3.64
CA VAL A 7 9.02 6.71 -3.29
C VAL A 7 9.93 7.61 -2.47
N VAL A 8 10.33 7.10 -1.31
CA VAL A 8 11.20 7.78 -0.35
C VAL A 8 12.34 6.86 0.04
N ARG A 9 13.50 7.42 0.35
CA ARG A 9 14.58 6.66 0.99
C ARG A 9 14.40 6.71 2.49
N MET A 10 14.64 5.60 3.16
CA MET A 10 14.57 5.56 4.62
C MET A 10 15.49 6.62 5.23
N GLY A 11 14.96 7.44 6.14
CA GLY A 11 15.66 8.57 6.75
C GLY A 11 15.52 9.92 6.04
N GLU A 12 14.98 9.95 4.82
CA GLU A 12 14.59 11.20 4.15
C GLU A 12 13.15 11.57 4.57
N SER A 13 12.89 12.87 4.79
CA SER A 13 11.56 13.37 5.17
C SER A 13 10.61 13.51 3.98
N GLU A 14 11.14 13.67 2.77
CA GLU A 14 10.38 13.93 1.56
C GLU A 14 10.60 12.83 0.51
N PRO A 15 9.56 12.38 -0.21
CA PRO A 15 9.73 11.43 -1.30
C PRO A 15 10.47 12.09 -2.47
N PHE A 16 11.52 11.44 -2.95
CA PHE A 16 12.28 11.89 -4.13
C PHE A 16 11.53 11.67 -5.45
N LEU A 17 10.49 10.82 -5.44
CA LEU A 17 9.68 10.54 -6.62
C LEU A 17 8.20 10.50 -6.26
N ARG A 18 7.42 11.32 -6.95
CA ARG A 18 5.95 11.32 -6.91
C ARG A 18 5.46 11.09 -8.34
N VAL A 19 4.71 10.02 -8.57
CA VAL A 19 4.23 9.65 -9.91
C VAL A 19 2.83 9.09 -9.85
N ILE A 20 1.99 9.48 -10.79
CA ILE A 20 0.66 8.90 -10.98
C ILE A 20 0.52 8.34 -12.39
N PHE A 21 -0.04 7.14 -12.49
CA PHE A 21 -0.42 6.47 -13.72
C PHE A 21 -1.93 6.67 -13.92
N THR A 22 -2.34 7.33 -15.01
CA THR A 22 -3.76 7.62 -15.30
C THR A 22 -4.22 6.91 -16.55
N LEU A 23 -5.47 6.43 -16.53
CA LEU A 23 -6.18 6.07 -17.75
C LEU A 23 -6.66 7.36 -18.40
N ASP A 24 -6.43 7.50 -19.70
CA ASP A 24 -6.67 8.70 -20.49
C ASP A 24 -5.79 9.89 -20.06
N SER A 25 -5.90 10.99 -20.81
CA SER A 25 -5.16 12.23 -20.59
C SER A 25 -5.52 12.88 -19.25
N CYS A 26 -4.50 13.30 -18.49
CA CYS A 26 -4.68 14.06 -17.26
C CYS A 26 -3.80 15.32 -17.31
N ASP A 27 -4.31 16.43 -16.78
CA ASP A 27 -3.56 17.68 -16.74
C ASP A 27 -2.30 17.55 -15.86
N PRO A 28 -1.24 18.32 -16.15
CA PRO A 28 -0.05 18.36 -15.31
C PRO A 28 -0.38 18.72 -13.86
N ILE A 29 0.33 18.08 -12.93
CA ILE A 29 0.24 18.38 -11.49
C ILE A 29 1.61 18.78 -11.00
N GLU A 30 1.66 19.91 -10.29
CA GLU A 30 2.90 20.46 -9.78
C GLU A 30 3.61 19.44 -8.86
N GLY A 31 4.91 19.21 -9.12
CA GLY A 31 5.73 18.28 -8.35
C GLY A 31 5.41 16.79 -8.53
N VAL A 32 4.53 16.42 -9.47
CA VAL A 32 4.14 15.02 -9.72
C VAL A 32 4.32 14.65 -11.19
N TYR A 33 5.01 13.54 -11.45
CA TYR A 33 5.08 12.97 -12.79
C TYR A 33 3.75 12.32 -13.15
N VAL A 34 3.03 12.89 -14.11
CA VAL A 34 1.77 12.33 -14.63
C VAL A 34 2.09 11.47 -15.86
N ARG A 35 1.75 10.17 -15.80
CA ARG A 35 1.91 9.22 -16.91
C ARG A 35 0.54 8.73 -17.36
N SER A 36 0.09 9.18 -18.51
CA SER A 36 -1.22 8.83 -19.07
C SER A 36 -1.13 7.69 -20.08
N TYR A 37 -2.11 6.80 -20.07
CA TYR A 37 -2.14 5.59 -20.92
C TYR A 37 -3.49 5.43 -21.61
N PRO A 38 -3.50 4.93 -22.86
CA PRO A 38 -4.73 4.77 -23.64
C PRO A 38 -5.59 3.56 -23.25
N SER A 39 -5.06 2.64 -22.43
CA SER A 39 -5.78 1.46 -21.98
C SER A 39 -5.32 1.03 -20.58
N GLU A 40 -6.22 0.37 -19.84
CA GLU A 40 -5.89 -0.17 -18.51
C GLU A 40 -4.76 -1.21 -18.59
N GLY A 41 -4.72 -2.02 -19.66
CA GLY A 41 -3.64 -3.00 -19.85
C GLY A 41 -2.26 -2.35 -19.99
N ALA A 42 -2.15 -1.30 -20.81
CA ALA A 42 -0.90 -0.55 -20.98
C ALA A 42 -0.48 0.17 -19.68
N LEU A 43 -1.45 0.68 -18.93
CA LEU A 43 -1.22 1.30 -17.62
C LEU A 43 -0.63 0.29 -16.63
N LEU A 44 -1.25 -0.89 -16.52
CA LEU A 44 -0.83 -1.96 -15.61
C LEU A 44 0.56 -2.50 -15.95
N GLU A 45 0.84 -2.70 -17.24
CA GLU A 45 2.18 -3.10 -17.71
C GLU A 45 3.24 -2.04 -17.35
N ALA A 46 2.94 -0.77 -17.61
CA ALA A 46 3.85 0.32 -17.29
C ALA A 46 4.06 0.49 -15.78
N TRP A 47 3.04 0.24 -14.96
CA TRP A 47 3.15 0.26 -13.51
C TRP A 47 4.02 -0.90 -12.99
N GLN A 48 3.88 -2.12 -13.54
CA GLN A 48 4.78 -3.23 -13.20
C GLN A 48 6.23 -2.91 -13.55
N ASN A 49 6.48 -2.41 -14.77
CA ASN A 49 7.82 -2.00 -15.20
C ASN A 49 8.40 -0.89 -14.32
N PHE A 50 7.54 0.01 -13.83
CA PHE A 50 7.94 1.03 -12.86
C PHE A 50 8.40 0.43 -11.53
N ILE A 51 7.68 -0.55 -10.97
CA ILE A 51 8.11 -1.24 -9.75
C ILE A 51 9.47 -1.92 -9.96
N HIS A 52 9.71 -2.54 -11.12
CA HIS A 52 11.03 -3.12 -11.43
C HIS A 52 12.13 -2.08 -11.56
N ALA A 53 11.84 -0.94 -12.20
CA ALA A 53 12.82 0.13 -12.41
C ALA A 53 13.19 0.86 -11.11
N VAL A 54 12.22 1.07 -10.22
CA VAL A 54 12.45 1.68 -8.90
C VAL A 54 13.10 0.69 -7.92
N ASP A 55 12.80 -0.60 -8.07
CA ASP A 55 13.26 -1.69 -7.20
C ASP A 55 13.04 -1.46 -5.69
N PRO A 56 11.81 -1.18 -5.22
CA PRO A 56 11.56 -0.88 -3.81
C PRO A 56 11.82 -2.08 -2.90
N ASP A 57 12.48 -1.86 -1.76
CA ASP A 57 12.68 -2.88 -0.71
C ASP A 57 11.37 -3.18 0.04
N VAL A 58 10.57 -2.13 0.29
CA VAL A 58 9.29 -2.20 1.00
C VAL A 58 8.20 -1.58 0.14
N LEU A 59 7.15 -2.34 -0.15
CA LEU A 59 5.89 -1.81 -0.64
C LEU A 59 4.97 -1.55 0.56
N THR A 60 4.48 -0.33 0.70
CA THR A 60 3.56 0.07 1.76
C THR A 60 2.37 0.85 1.24
N GLY A 61 1.38 1.04 2.09
CA GLY A 61 0.10 1.66 1.78
C GLY A 61 -0.94 1.30 2.84
N PHE A 62 -2.22 1.51 2.53
CA PHE A 62 -3.31 1.29 3.46
C PHE A 62 -4.38 0.38 2.84
N ASN A 63 -4.49 -0.84 3.36
CA ASN A 63 -5.36 -1.93 2.89
C ASN A 63 -4.94 -2.52 1.53
N ILE A 64 -3.66 -2.36 1.17
CA ILE A 64 -3.08 -2.83 -0.09
C ILE A 64 -3.16 -4.35 -0.27
N LEU A 65 -3.16 -5.12 0.81
CA LEU A 65 -3.19 -6.59 0.72
C LEU A 65 -4.60 -7.12 0.42
N ASN A 66 -5.64 -6.50 0.98
CA ASN A 66 -7.02 -6.94 0.78
C ASN A 66 -7.69 -6.29 -0.44
N PHE A 67 -7.18 -5.14 -0.88
CA PHE A 67 -7.77 -4.38 -1.97
C PHE A 67 -6.77 -4.16 -3.12
N ASP A 68 -5.82 -3.23 -3.00
CA ASP A 68 -5.07 -2.71 -4.15
C ASP A 68 -4.28 -3.78 -4.92
N LEU A 69 -3.35 -4.48 -4.25
CA LEU A 69 -2.51 -5.49 -4.89
C LEU A 69 -3.33 -6.67 -5.40
N TRP A 70 -4.32 -7.10 -4.63
CA TRP A 70 -5.23 -8.17 -5.05
C TRP A 70 -6.00 -7.77 -6.31
N PHE A 71 -6.59 -6.57 -6.31
CA PHE A 71 -7.37 -6.06 -7.42
C PHE A 71 -6.49 -5.90 -8.66
N ILE A 72 -5.28 -5.36 -8.52
CA ILE A 72 -4.33 -5.22 -9.64
C ILE A 72 -3.99 -6.59 -10.25
N ILE A 73 -3.72 -7.61 -9.44
CA ILE A 73 -3.40 -8.96 -9.93
C ILE A 73 -4.58 -9.53 -10.73
N GLU A 74 -5.78 -9.55 -10.13
CA GLU A 74 -7.01 -10.04 -10.78
C GLU A 74 -7.35 -9.26 -12.05
N ARG A 75 -7.21 -7.92 -12.01
CA ARG A 75 -7.54 -7.04 -13.13
C ARG A 75 -6.56 -7.24 -14.29
N SER A 76 -5.27 -7.39 -13.99
CA SER A 76 -4.24 -7.66 -14.99
C SER A 76 -4.48 -9.00 -15.69
N GLN A 77 -4.82 -10.06 -14.95
CA GLN A 77 -5.13 -11.38 -15.52
C GLN A 77 -6.34 -11.35 -16.47
N ARG A 78 -7.29 -10.42 -16.26
CA ARG A 78 -8.47 -10.27 -17.14
C ARG A 78 -8.21 -9.44 -18.39
N LEU A 79 -7.25 -8.52 -18.34
CA LEU A 79 -7.04 -7.52 -19.40
C LEU A 79 -5.78 -7.76 -20.23
N THR A 80 -4.86 -8.58 -19.73
CA THR A 80 -3.54 -8.76 -20.34
C THR A 80 -3.20 -10.24 -20.41
N THR A 81 -2.25 -10.58 -21.28
CA THR A 81 -1.77 -11.95 -21.43
C THR A 81 -0.55 -12.25 -20.55
N PHE A 82 -0.01 -11.25 -19.85
CA PHE A 82 1.15 -11.41 -18.98
C PHE A 82 0.73 -11.76 -17.54
N ASN A 83 1.59 -12.52 -16.86
CA ASN A 83 1.42 -12.77 -15.43
C ASN A 83 2.01 -11.62 -14.63
N VAL A 84 1.29 -11.15 -13.62
CA VAL A 84 1.78 -10.09 -12.73
C VAL A 84 2.97 -10.59 -11.92
N ASP A 85 4.14 -10.08 -12.25
CA ASP A 85 5.42 -10.37 -11.60
C ASP A 85 5.95 -9.09 -10.97
N LEU A 86 5.69 -8.91 -9.66
CA LEU A 86 6.22 -7.80 -8.89
C LEU A 86 7.51 -8.20 -8.15
N GLY A 87 7.95 -9.45 -8.29
CA GLY A 87 9.13 -9.99 -7.62
C GLY A 87 10.40 -9.23 -8.01
N ARG A 88 11.43 -9.30 -7.16
CA ARG A 88 12.74 -8.71 -7.47
C ARG A 88 13.48 -9.48 -8.57
N SER A 89 13.35 -10.80 -8.61
CA SER A 89 13.96 -11.66 -9.63
C SER A 89 12.93 -12.07 -10.68
N LYS A 90 13.27 -11.95 -11.96
CA LYS A 90 12.41 -12.36 -13.08
C LYS A 90 11.89 -13.79 -12.89
N GLY A 91 10.60 -14.00 -13.08
CA GLY A 91 9.94 -15.30 -12.91
C GLY A 91 9.55 -15.62 -11.46
N SER A 92 9.82 -14.71 -10.51
CA SER A 92 9.40 -14.86 -9.11
C SER A 92 7.98 -14.35 -8.94
N LEU A 93 7.04 -15.11 -9.51
CA LEU A 93 5.63 -14.72 -9.58
C LEU A 93 5.08 -14.26 -8.23
N THR A 94 4.31 -13.19 -8.28
CA THR A 94 3.55 -12.66 -7.15
C THR A 94 2.56 -13.72 -6.68
N LYS A 95 2.69 -14.17 -5.43
CA LYS A 95 1.79 -15.18 -4.86
C LYS A 95 0.70 -14.48 -4.08
N HIS A 96 -0.55 -14.78 -4.39
CA HIS A 96 -1.67 -14.32 -3.60
C HIS A 96 -2.38 -15.53 -2.97
N VAL A 97 -2.77 -15.39 -1.71
CA VAL A 97 -3.45 -16.44 -0.96
C VAL A 97 -4.58 -15.84 -0.14
N ASN A 98 -5.72 -16.52 -0.15
CA ASN A 98 -6.75 -16.29 0.86
C ASN A 98 -6.29 -16.98 2.15
N TYR A 99 -6.53 -16.33 3.28
CA TYR A 99 -6.26 -16.91 4.59
C TYR A 99 -7.40 -16.59 5.54
N ILE A 100 -7.60 -17.44 6.55
CA ILE A 100 -8.57 -17.20 7.61
C ILE A 100 -7.79 -16.67 8.82
N PHE A 101 -8.11 -15.45 9.21
CA PHE A 101 -7.65 -14.87 10.47
C PHE A 101 -8.59 -15.34 11.58
N HIS A 102 -8.05 -16.09 12.54
CA HIS A 102 -8.77 -16.46 13.74
C HIS A 102 -8.38 -15.52 14.89
N SER A 103 -9.39 -15.01 15.59
CA SER A 103 -9.17 -14.30 16.86
C SER A 103 -10.21 -14.73 17.89
N ASP A 104 -9.77 -14.93 19.12
CA ASP A 104 -10.65 -15.31 20.23
C ASP A 104 -11.71 -14.24 20.50
N LYS A 105 -11.36 -12.97 20.27
CA LYS A 105 -12.24 -11.80 20.52
C LYS A 105 -13.15 -11.42 19.35
N TYR A 106 -12.73 -11.62 18.10
CA TYR A 106 -13.45 -11.13 16.90
C TYR A 106 -13.83 -12.24 15.91
N GLY A 107 -13.67 -13.51 16.29
CA GLY A 107 -13.99 -14.67 15.48
C GLY A 107 -13.05 -14.87 14.29
N SER A 108 -13.51 -15.70 13.36
CA SER A 108 -12.82 -16.00 12.10
C SER A 108 -13.19 -14.96 11.03
N ARG A 109 -12.20 -14.41 10.34
CA ARG A 109 -12.39 -13.50 9.21
C ARG A 109 -11.52 -13.92 8.05
N GLU A 110 -12.08 -13.93 6.85
CA GLU A 110 -11.28 -14.11 5.65
C GLU A 110 -10.45 -12.84 5.38
N GLY A 111 -9.20 -13.04 5.01
CA GLY A 111 -8.28 -12.01 4.58
C GLY A 111 -7.52 -12.46 3.35
N LYS A 112 -6.93 -11.52 2.63
CA LYS A 112 -6.13 -11.79 1.44
C LYS A 112 -4.70 -11.39 1.71
N ASN A 113 -3.74 -12.20 1.30
CA ASN A 113 -2.33 -11.90 1.47
C ASN A 113 -1.62 -12.00 0.13
N VAL A 114 -0.74 -11.05 -0.12
CA VAL A 114 0.10 -11.00 -1.32
C VAL A 114 1.55 -11.07 -0.86
N GLN A 115 2.29 -12.04 -1.39
CA GLN A 115 3.71 -12.22 -1.19
C GLN A 115 4.44 -11.85 -2.48
N ILE A 116 5.39 -10.94 -2.36
CA ILE A 116 6.22 -10.47 -3.47
C ILE A 116 7.64 -10.93 -3.19
N PRO A 117 8.15 -12.00 -3.83
CA PRO A 117 9.47 -12.53 -3.51
C PRO A 117 10.57 -11.47 -3.66
N GLY A 118 11.44 -11.37 -2.65
CA GLY A 118 12.52 -10.39 -2.61
C GLY A 118 12.12 -8.98 -2.18
N ARG A 119 10.82 -8.74 -1.90
CA ARG A 119 10.30 -7.46 -1.40
C ARG A 119 9.44 -7.67 -0.16
N VAL A 120 9.44 -6.71 0.74
CA VAL A 120 8.59 -6.71 1.92
C VAL A 120 7.29 -5.96 1.61
N VAL A 121 6.14 -6.51 2.02
CA VAL A 121 4.85 -5.81 1.90
C VAL A 121 4.34 -5.44 3.30
N LEU A 122 4.36 -4.14 3.60
CA LEU A 122 3.94 -3.58 4.89
C LEU A 122 2.61 -2.82 4.72
N ASP A 123 1.52 -3.45 5.12
CA ASP A 123 0.18 -2.85 5.05
C ASP A 123 -0.20 -2.17 6.38
N LEU A 124 -0.38 -0.85 6.35
CA LEU A 124 -0.72 -0.08 7.54
C LEU A 124 -2.12 -0.36 8.07
N PHE A 125 -3.04 -0.85 7.23
CA PHE A 125 -4.36 -1.28 7.69
C PHE A 125 -4.28 -2.47 8.65
N ARG A 126 -3.21 -3.28 8.56
CA ARG A 126 -2.94 -4.34 9.54
C ARG A 126 -2.12 -3.83 10.73
N HIS A 127 -1.23 -2.88 10.49
CA HIS A 127 -0.35 -2.34 11.53
C HIS A 127 -1.13 -1.71 12.69
N PHE A 128 -2.06 -0.79 12.40
CA PHE A 128 -2.73 -0.04 13.46
C PHE A 128 -3.61 -0.93 14.37
N PRO A 129 -4.47 -1.83 13.86
CA PRO A 129 -5.23 -2.75 14.71
C PRO A 129 -4.36 -3.70 15.54
N ARG A 130 -3.23 -4.18 14.99
CA ARG A 130 -2.30 -5.06 15.73
C ARG A 130 -1.62 -4.35 16.89
N ASN A 131 -1.46 -3.04 16.79
CA ASN A 131 -0.86 -2.20 17.82
C ASN A 131 -1.94 -1.37 18.55
N HIS A 132 -3.14 -1.94 18.73
CA HIS A 132 -4.26 -1.23 19.36
C HIS A 132 -3.95 -0.74 20.77
N SER A 133 -3.08 -1.43 21.52
CA SER A 133 -2.63 -0.97 22.85
C SER A 133 -1.95 0.41 22.80
N THR A 134 -1.27 0.73 21.69
CA THR A 134 -0.60 2.00 21.46
C THR A 134 -1.52 3.04 20.83
N PHE A 135 -2.29 2.68 19.81
CA PHE A 135 -3.04 3.66 19.02
C PHE A 135 -4.48 3.90 19.48
N GLN A 136 -5.14 2.90 20.09
CA GLN A 136 -6.46 3.00 20.73
C GLN A 136 -7.54 3.74 19.92
N LEU A 137 -7.56 3.57 18.59
CA LEU A 137 -8.51 4.26 17.71
C LEU A 137 -9.90 3.61 17.72
N LEU A 138 -10.94 4.43 17.55
CA LEU A 138 -12.33 3.98 17.43
C LEU A 138 -12.61 3.30 16.08
N SER A 139 -11.94 3.77 15.03
CA SER A 139 -12.02 3.21 13.68
C SER A 139 -10.63 3.16 13.05
N TYR A 140 -10.40 2.14 12.22
CA TYR A 140 -9.15 1.97 11.48
C TYR A 140 -9.30 2.24 9.99
N GLY A 141 -10.35 2.97 9.59
CA GLY A 141 -10.43 3.50 8.21
C GLY A 141 -9.43 4.64 8.00
N LEU A 142 -8.82 4.71 6.82
CA LEU A 142 -7.75 5.68 6.49
C LEU A 142 -8.13 7.12 6.87
N LYS A 143 -9.36 7.55 6.57
CA LYS A 143 -9.87 8.88 6.94
C LYS A 143 -9.78 9.15 8.44
N HIS A 144 -10.26 8.21 9.27
CA HIS A 144 -10.27 8.37 10.72
C HIS A 144 -8.85 8.28 11.30
N VAL A 145 -8.02 7.36 10.79
CA VAL A 145 -6.61 7.25 11.19
C VAL A 145 -5.86 8.55 10.90
N ALA A 146 -6.03 9.13 9.70
CA ALA A 146 -5.42 10.41 9.32
C ALA A 146 -5.90 11.55 10.22
N GLN A 147 -7.22 11.63 10.48
CA GLN A 147 -7.81 12.66 11.34
C GLN A 147 -7.29 12.59 12.78
N CYS A 148 -7.10 11.39 13.33
CA CYS A 148 -6.65 11.24 14.71
C CYS A 148 -5.13 11.40 14.86
N LEU A 149 -4.36 10.80 13.94
CA LEU A 149 -2.91 10.65 14.06
C LEU A 149 -2.12 11.74 13.32
N LEU A 150 -2.68 12.37 12.29
CA LEU A 150 -2.06 13.48 11.55
C LEU A 150 -2.76 14.82 11.81
N ARG A 151 -3.52 14.95 12.91
CA ARG A 151 -4.28 16.17 13.27
C ARG A 151 -3.47 17.46 13.32
N ASP A 152 -2.17 17.34 13.60
CA ASP A 152 -1.26 18.48 13.76
C ASP A 152 -0.89 19.11 12.41
N ASP A 153 -1.17 18.43 11.30
CA ASP A 153 -0.96 18.92 9.94
C ASP A 153 -2.27 18.80 9.11
N PRO A 154 -2.99 19.91 8.89
CA PRO A 154 -4.19 19.93 8.06
C PRO A 154 -3.96 19.50 6.62
N SER A 155 -2.75 19.71 6.08
CA SER A 155 -2.41 19.31 4.71
C SER A 155 -2.24 17.79 4.59
N SER A 156 -1.98 17.10 5.70
CA SER A 156 -1.82 15.64 5.83
C SER A 156 -3.14 14.86 5.89
N GLN A 157 -4.28 15.50 5.60
CA GLN A 157 -5.59 14.87 5.68
C GLN A 157 -6.02 14.22 4.35
N LYS A 158 -6.76 13.11 4.43
CA LYS A 158 -7.35 12.44 3.27
C LYS A 158 -8.39 13.36 2.60
N ILE A 159 -8.34 13.45 1.28
CA ILE A 159 -9.40 14.07 0.47
C ILE A 159 -10.54 13.07 0.31
N ASP A 160 -11.74 13.43 0.76
CA ASP A 160 -12.89 12.53 0.71
C ASP A 160 -13.58 12.61 -0.66
N LEU A 161 -13.67 11.46 -1.32
CA LEU A 161 -14.43 11.29 -2.57
C LEU A 161 -15.42 10.15 -2.39
N SER A 162 -16.68 10.43 -2.70
CA SER A 162 -17.71 9.38 -2.74
C SER A 162 -17.42 8.41 -3.88
N TYR A 163 -17.48 7.12 -3.58
CA TYR A 163 -17.30 6.04 -4.57
C TYR A 163 -18.24 6.20 -5.78
N GLU A 164 -19.48 6.65 -5.53
CA GLU A 164 -20.50 6.84 -6.58
C GLU A 164 -20.13 7.95 -7.58
N CYS A 165 -19.27 8.87 -7.17
CA CYS A 165 -18.80 9.96 -8.02
C CYS A 165 -17.62 9.54 -8.91
N ILE A 166 -16.84 8.52 -8.54
CA ILE A 166 -15.61 8.14 -9.25
C ILE A 166 -15.86 7.85 -10.74
N PRO A 167 -16.86 7.04 -11.15
CA PRO A 167 -17.11 6.79 -12.57
C PRO A 167 -17.46 8.07 -13.33
N LYS A 168 -18.23 8.96 -12.71
CA LYS A 168 -18.64 10.24 -13.30
C LYS A 168 -17.47 11.20 -13.44
N LEU A 169 -16.54 11.21 -12.47
CA LEU A 169 -15.34 12.04 -12.52
C LEU A 169 -14.34 11.53 -13.58
N GLN A 170 -14.23 10.20 -13.74
CA GLN A 170 -13.37 9.59 -14.76
C GLN A 170 -13.91 9.80 -16.18
N GLN A 171 -15.23 9.72 -16.38
CA GLN A 171 -15.89 9.87 -17.70
C GLN A 171 -16.31 11.31 -18.01
N GLY A 172 -16.15 12.21 -17.05
CA GLY A 172 -16.62 13.57 -17.15
C GLY A 172 -15.88 14.33 -18.26
N PRO A 173 -16.57 15.14 -19.09
CA PRO A 173 -15.92 15.94 -20.14
C PRO A 173 -15.09 17.11 -19.59
N ASN A 174 -15.07 17.30 -18.27
CA ASN A 174 -14.45 18.44 -17.59
C ASN A 174 -13.11 18.03 -16.99
N ALA A 175 -12.03 18.63 -17.48
CA ALA A 175 -10.66 18.42 -16.99
C ALA A 175 -10.54 18.65 -15.46
N ASN A 176 -11.32 19.57 -14.89
CA ASN A 176 -11.32 19.86 -13.45
C ASN A 176 -11.83 18.68 -12.60
N ALA A 177 -12.77 17.87 -13.12
CA ALA A 177 -13.32 16.73 -12.41
C ALA A 177 -12.29 15.59 -12.30
N LEU A 178 -11.55 15.36 -13.39
CA LEU A 178 -10.45 14.40 -13.42
C LEU A 178 -9.30 14.85 -12.51
N HIS A 179 -8.99 16.14 -12.49
CA HIS A 179 -7.98 16.72 -11.61
C HIS A 179 -8.28 16.44 -10.12
N GLY A 180 -9.53 16.64 -9.67
CA GLY A 180 -9.93 16.32 -8.29
C GLY A 180 -9.78 14.83 -7.94
N LEU A 181 -10.13 13.93 -8.86
CA LEU A 181 -9.92 12.48 -8.69
C LEU A 181 -8.44 12.14 -8.57
N THR A 182 -7.60 12.76 -9.39
CA THR A 182 -6.14 12.58 -9.39
C THR A 182 -5.53 13.05 -8.07
N LEU A 183 -5.89 14.25 -7.59
CA LEU A 183 -5.41 14.78 -6.31
C LEU A 183 -5.78 13.88 -5.13
N ALA A 184 -7.01 13.35 -5.11
CA ALA A 184 -7.42 12.43 -4.06
C ALA A 184 -6.62 11.12 -4.08
N SER A 185 -6.36 10.57 -5.27
CA SER A 185 -5.50 9.38 -5.41
C SER A 185 -4.07 9.64 -4.91
N ILE A 186 -3.50 10.81 -5.23
CA ILE A 186 -2.17 11.22 -4.75
C ILE A 186 -2.17 11.31 -3.22
N LYS A 187 -3.21 11.91 -2.64
CA LYS A 187 -3.32 12.04 -1.19
C LYS A 187 -3.49 10.69 -0.49
N ASP A 188 -4.22 9.75 -1.09
CA ASP A 188 -4.35 8.38 -0.57
C ASP A 188 -3.02 7.60 -0.57
N ALA A 189 -2.07 7.95 -1.44
CA ALA A 189 -0.70 7.41 -1.39
C ALA A 189 0.21 8.17 -0.39
N GLN A 190 -0.04 9.46 -0.19
CA GLN A 190 0.74 10.32 0.70
C GLN A 190 0.51 10.04 2.19
N VAL A 191 -0.76 9.94 2.60
CA VAL A 191 -1.13 9.75 4.02
C VAL A 191 -0.47 8.52 4.65
N PRO A 192 -0.45 7.33 4.00
CA PRO A 192 0.24 6.18 4.56
C PRO A 192 1.74 6.42 4.74
N LEU A 193 2.38 7.17 3.84
CA LEU A 193 3.80 7.48 3.93
C LEU A 193 4.10 8.43 5.11
N GLU A 194 3.27 9.46 5.29
CA GLU A 194 3.36 10.37 6.44
C GLU A 194 3.18 9.64 7.76
N LEU A 195 2.22 8.70 7.84
CA LEU A 195 2.00 7.85 9.00
C LEU A 195 3.20 6.93 9.28
N LEU A 196 3.76 6.32 8.23
CA LEU A 196 4.95 5.46 8.32
C LEU A 196 6.13 6.22 8.95
N HIS A 197 6.37 7.45 8.49
CA HIS A 197 7.44 8.30 8.96
C HIS A 197 7.18 8.84 10.38
N LYS A 198 6.00 9.43 10.64
CA LYS A 198 5.65 10.04 11.93
C LYS A 198 5.80 9.08 13.11
N TYR A 199 5.52 7.80 12.90
CA TYR A 199 5.57 6.78 13.95
C TYR A 199 6.77 5.83 13.84
N SER A 200 7.73 6.12 12.96
CA SER A 200 8.94 5.29 12.74
C SER A 200 8.62 3.81 12.63
N ILE A 201 7.59 3.48 11.83
CA ILE A 201 6.98 2.15 11.81
C ILE A 201 8.00 1.11 11.32
N VAL A 202 8.78 1.45 10.29
CA VAL A 202 9.78 0.54 9.70
C VAL A 202 10.89 0.27 10.71
N GLU A 203 11.40 1.30 11.37
CA GLU A 203 12.41 1.20 12.43
C GLU A 203 11.92 0.32 13.58
N GLY A 204 10.65 0.48 13.97
CA GLY A 204 10.01 -0.35 14.99
C GLY A 204 10.02 -1.84 14.63
N TYR A 205 9.66 -2.18 13.40
CA TYR A 205 9.72 -3.57 12.92
C TYR A 205 11.15 -4.11 12.79
N LEU A 206 12.12 -3.28 12.34
CA LEU A 206 13.53 -3.68 12.26
C LEU A 206 14.09 -4.00 13.65
N LYS A 207 13.81 -3.14 14.63
CA LYS A 207 14.20 -3.34 16.04
C LYS A 207 13.59 -4.63 16.60
N ALA A 208 12.28 -4.82 16.42
CA ALA A 208 11.58 -6.02 16.88
C ALA A 208 12.12 -7.30 16.21
N GLY A 209 12.47 -7.25 14.92
CA GLY A 209 13.04 -8.38 14.20
C GLY A 209 14.41 -8.78 14.74
N LYS A 210 15.24 -7.79 15.05
CA LYS A 210 16.55 -8.00 15.69
C LYS A 210 16.41 -8.61 17.08
N GLU A 211 15.51 -8.09 17.92
CA GLU A 211 15.28 -8.60 19.28
C GLU A 211 14.75 -10.03 19.27
N LYS A 212 13.83 -10.35 18.36
CA LYS A 212 13.21 -11.68 18.25
C LYS A 212 14.00 -12.67 17.40
N GLN A 213 15.07 -12.22 16.76
CA GLN A 213 15.89 -12.98 15.82
C GLN A 213 15.06 -13.65 14.70
N VAL A 214 14.12 -12.89 14.13
CA VAL A 214 13.30 -13.35 13.00
C VAL A 214 13.31 -12.32 11.87
N PRO A 215 13.19 -12.76 10.60
CA PRO A 215 13.10 -11.85 9.47
C PRO A 215 11.96 -10.83 9.62
N PHE A 216 12.16 -9.60 9.14
CA PHE A 216 11.17 -8.52 9.15
C PHE A 216 9.79 -8.98 8.64
N ALA A 217 9.77 -9.71 7.52
CA ALA A 217 8.54 -10.21 6.91
C ALA A 217 7.74 -11.17 7.83
N ASN A 218 8.42 -11.91 8.71
CA ASN A 218 7.77 -12.85 9.62
C ASN A 218 6.96 -12.13 10.71
N LEU A 219 7.29 -10.87 11.01
CA LEU A 219 6.53 -10.03 11.94
C LEU A 219 5.22 -9.52 11.32
N LEU A 220 5.14 -9.49 9.99
CA LEU A 220 3.98 -8.99 9.25
C LEU A 220 2.96 -10.08 8.91
N GLY A 221 3.34 -11.35 9.06
CA GLY A 221 2.49 -12.51 8.78
C GLY A 221 1.14 -12.46 9.52
N PRO A 222 0.12 -13.16 9.02
CA PRO A 222 -1.21 -13.19 9.63
C PRO A 222 -1.22 -13.89 11.00
N SER A 223 -0.27 -14.80 11.25
CA SER A 223 -0.13 -15.52 12.51
C SER A 223 1.01 -14.96 13.37
N HIS A 224 0.81 -14.97 14.69
CA HIS A 224 1.85 -14.65 15.67
C HIS A 224 2.83 -15.81 15.92
N SER A 225 2.53 -17.02 15.45
CA SER A 225 3.32 -18.24 15.75
C SER A 225 4.78 -18.13 15.34
N LEU A 226 5.06 -17.43 14.24
CA LEU A 226 6.41 -17.25 13.72
C LEU A 226 7.17 -16.09 14.39
N GLN A 227 6.48 -15.21 15.12
CA GLN A 227 7.11 -13.99 15.65
C GLN A 227 8.13 -14.30 16.75
N ASN A 228 7.88 -15.33 17.57
CA ASN A 228 8.78 -15.71 18.67
C ASN A 228 9.59 -16.98 18.34
N LEU A 229 9.61 -17.41 17.07
CA LEU A 229 10.25 -18.66 16.67
C LEU A 229 11.76 -18.62 16.90
N GLY A 230 12.44 -17.52 16.58
CA GLY A 230 13.88 -17.35 16.80
C GLY A 230 14.26 -17.54 18.27
N ILE A 231 13.56 -16.85 19.17
CA ILE A 231 13.72 -17.00 20.63
C ILE A 231 13.49 -18.45 21.07
N LYS A 232 12.39 -19.08 20.62
CA LYS A 232 12.08 -20.47 21.00
C LYS A 232 13.16 -21.45 20.56
N LEU A 233 13.74 -21.27 19.38
CA LEU A 233 14.82 -22.12 18.87
C LEU A 233 16.15 -21.87 19.59
N ALA A 234 16.42 -20.64 20.03
CA ALA A 234 17.63 -20.32 20.78
C ALA A 234 17.65 -20.91 22.20
N HIS A 235 16.47 -21.27 22.74
CA HIS A 235 16.31 -21.86 24.07
C HIS A 235 16.03 -23.38 24.06
N ALA A 236 16.02 -24.01 22.88
CA ALA A 236 15.82 -25.46 22.69
C ALA A 236 17.17 -26.17 22.55
#